data_AF-A0A089KIZ5-F1
#
_entry.id   AF-A0A089KIZ5-F1
#
_cell.length_a   1.000
_cell.length_b   1.000
_cell.length_c   1.000
_cell.angle_alpha   90.00
_cell.angle_beta   90.00
_cell.angle_gamma   90.00
#
_symmetry.space_group_name_H-M   'P 1'
#
loop_
_entity.id
_entity.type
_entity.pdbx_description
1 polymer ?
#
loop_
_entity_poly.entity_id
_entity_poly.type
_entity_poly.pdbx_seq_one_letter_code
_entity_poly.pdbx_strand_id
1 'polypeptide(L)'
;MMCEWNTLTPEEVGLTPLEKYIGVKGYAKAVKGRKCIDFSWRINEGYSITPTKREKMGFVSIKDKRIDLGEKIVPGKLYRALIEAIEQSAVL
;
A
#
# COMPACT_ATOMS: atom_id res chain seq x y z
N MET A 1 -10.74 23.86 -31.08
CA MET A 1 -9.63 24.26 -30.18
C MET A 1 -9.55 23.20 -29.09
N MET A 2 -8.69 22.19 -29.27
CA MET A 2 -8.50 21.10 -28.31
C MET A 2 -7.44 21.53 -27.29
N CYS A 3 -7.74 21.40 -26.00
CA CYS A 3 -6.83 21.75 -24.92
C CYS A 3 -5.60 20.83 -24.91
N GLU A 4 -4.43 21.38 -25.21
CA GLU A 4 -3.10 20.72 -25.23
C GLU A 4 -2.53 20.44 -23.82
N TRP A 5 -3.34 19.98 -22.86
CA TRP A 5 -2.86 19.71 -21.48
C TRP A 5 -2.43 18.25 -21.24
N ASN A 6 -2.56 17.37 -22.24
CA ASN A 6 -2.31 15.92 -22.10
C ASN A 6 -1.23 15.38 -23.05
N THR A 7 -0.24 16.18 -23.42
CA THR A 7 0.87 15.78 -24.32
C THR A 7 2.19 15.54 -23.58
N LEU A 8 2.15 15.19 -22.29
CA LEU A 8 3.31 14.54 -21.69
C LEU A 8 3.40 13.13 -22.28
N THR A 9 4.13 13.00 -23.39
CA THR A 9 4.77 11.72 -23.71
C THR A 9 5.48 11.27 -22.44
N PRO A 10 5.23 10.04 -21.93
CA PRO A 10 6.01 9.55 -20.81
C PRO A 10 7.47 9.71 -21.22
N GLU A 11 8.25 10.50 -20.47
CA GLU A 11 9.69 10.44 -20.62
C GLU A 11 10.08 8.96 -20.57
N GLU A 12 11.18 8.56 -21.20
CA GLU A 12 11.75 7.24 -20.95
C GLU A 12 12.23 7.23 -19.49
N VAL A 13 11.27 7.07 -18.56
CA VAL A 13 11.50 7.07 -17.14
C VAL A 13 12.30 5.80 -16.93
N GLY A 14 13.60 5.99 -16.70
CA GLY A 14 14.49 4.91 -16.30
C GLY A 14 13.99 4.23 -15.03
N LEU A 15 14.84 3.43 -14.39
CA LEU A 15 14.43 2.75 -13.17
C LEU A 15 13.87 3.74 -12.13
N THR A 16 12.70 3.41 -11.59
CA THR A 16 12.12 4.12 -10.46
C THR A 16 13.06 4.03 -9.25
N PRO A 17 12.97 4.94 -8.27
CA PRO A 17 13.79 4.86 -7.05
C PRO A 17 13.68 3.51 -6.33
N LEU A 18 12.49 2.91 -6.32
CA LEU A 18 12.25 1.59 -5.74
C LEU A 18 13.01 0.49 -6.49
N GLU A 19 12.98 0.52 -7.82
CA GLU A 19 13.69 -0.43 -8.67
C GLU A 19 15.20 -0.29 -8.57
N LYS A 20 15.72 0.95 -8.49
CA LYS A 20 17.14 1.23 -8.23
C LYS A 20 17.59 0.68 -6.89
N TYR A 21 16.80 0.91 -5.85
CA TYR A 21 17.12 0.47 -4.49
C TYR A 21 17.10 -1.06 -4.35
N ILE A 22 16.11 -1.74 -4.96
CA ILE A 22 15.95 -3.19 -4.86
C ILE A 22 16.82 -3.93 -5.89
N GLY A 23 17.28 -3.26 -6.95
CA GLY A 23 18.06 -3.87 -8.03
C GLY A 23 17.23 -4.73 -9.00
N VAL A 24 15.94 -4.48 -9.11
CA VAL A 24 15.02 -5.23 -10.01
C VAL A 24 14.23 -4.27 -10.89
N LYS A 25 14.04 -4.62 -12.16
CA LYS A 25 13.20 -3.86 -13.10
C LYS A 25 11.78 -4.42 -13.14
N GLY A 26 10.80 -3.54 -12.98
CA GLY A 26 9.36 -3.80 -13.00
C GLY A 26 8.73 -3.84 -11.60
N TYR A 27 7.62 -3.13 -11.42
CA TYR A 27 6.82 -3.11 -10.20
C TYR A 27 6.50 -4.52 -9.67
N ALA A 28 6.05 -5.43 -10.54
CA ALA A 28 5.69 -6.80 -10.15
C ALA A 28 6.85 -7.56 -9.51
N LYS A 29 8.10 -7.34 -9.98
CA LYS A 29 9.29 -7.93 -9.37
C LYS A 29 9.64 -7.23 -8.06
N ALA A 30 9.53 -5.91 -8.01
CA ALA A 30 9.82 -5.11 -6.81
C ALA A 30 8.96 -5.52 -5.60
N VAL A 31 7.70 -5.91 -5.85
CA VAL A 31 6.73 -6.28 -4.80
C VAL A 31 6.53 -7.80 -4.64
N LYS A 32 7.26 -8.64 -5.38
CA LYS A 32 7.12 -10.11 -5.28
C LYS A 32 7.47 -10.59 -3.87
N GLY A 33 6.60 -11.42 -3.28
CA GLY A 33 6.78 -11.95 -1.93
C GLY A 33 6.67 -10.92 -0.81
N ARG A 34 6.28 -9.68 -1.11
CA ARG A 34 6.09 -8.61 -0.10
C ARG A 34 4.62 -8.47 0.27
N LYS A 35 4.38 -8.21 1.55
CA LYS A 35 3.05 -7.83 2.07
C LYS A 35 2.89 -6.32 2.01
N CYS A 36 1.64 -5.87 1.85
CA CYS A 36 1.26 -4.47 1.91
C CYS A 36 0.23 -4.28 3.03
N ILE A 37 0.35 -3.21 3.80
CA ILE A 37 -0.61 -2.83 4.83
C ILE A 37 -1.16 -1.47 4.46
N ASP A 38 -2.48 -1.33 4.47
CA ASP A 38 -3.15 -0.04 4.33
C ASP A 38 -3.30 0.57 5.72
N PHE A 39 -2.70 1.75 5.92
CA PHE A 39 -2.86 2.54 7.14
C PHE A 39 -3.54 3.85 6.76
N SER A 40 -4.70 4.11 7.35
CA SER A 40 -5.53 5.25 6.98
C SER A 40 -6.01 6.03 8.21
N TRP A 41 -6.30 7.31 7.99
CA TRP A 41 -6.99 8.15 8.96
C TRP A 41 -8.15 8.86 8.25
N ARG A 42 -9.33 8.84 8.87
CA ARG A 42 -10.54 9.50 8.36
C ARG A 42 -11.16 10.32 9.48
N ILE A 43 -11.60 11.54 9.16
CA ILE A 43 -12.16 12.49 10.13
C ILE A 43 -13.25 11.85 11.01
N ASN A 44 -14.14 11.05 10.42
CA ASN A 44 -15.30 10.47 11.12
C ASN A 44 -15.03 9.07 11.72
N GLU A 45 -13.89 8.45 11.44
CA GLU A 45 -13.60 7.05 11.83
C GLU A 45 -12.29 6.91 12.63
N GLY A 46 -11.45 7.94 12.63
CA GLY A 46 -10.12 7.91 13.22
C GLY A 46 -9.12 7.08 12.39
N TYR A 47 -8.11 6.57 13.07
CA TYR A 47 -7.07 5.73 12.50
C TYR A 47 -7.56 4.29 12.33
N SER A 48 -7.15 3.66 11.23
CA SER A 48 -7.37 2.24 11.00
C SER A 48 -6.20 1.61 10.25
N ILE A 49 -6.05 0.30 10.45
CA ILE A 49 -5.16 -0.55 9.66
C ILE A 49 -6.03 -1.58 8.94
N THR A 50 -5.78 -1.80 7.66
CA THR A 50 -6.44 -2.87 6.91
C THR A 50 -5.38 -3.77 6.25
N PRO A 51 -5.38 -5.08 6.54
CA PRO A 51 -4.51 -6.03 5.84
C PRO A 51 -4.90 -6.11 4.37
N THR A 52 -3.95 -6.52 3.53
CA THR A 52 -4.19 -6.66 2.09
C THR A 52 -3.84 -8.07 1.61
N LYS A 53 -4.40 -8.45 0.47
CA LYS A 53 -3.95 -9.59 -0.31
C LYS A 53 -3.34 -9.12 -1.61
N ARG A 54 -2.28 -9.80 -2.05
CA ARG A 54 -1.70 -9.59 -3.36
C ARG A 54 -2.64 -10.14 -4.45
N GLU A 55 -2.82 -9.34 -5.49
CA GLU A 55 -3.53 -9.69 -6.72
C GLU A 55 -2.59 -9.46 -7.93
N LYS A 56 -3.01 -9.89 -9.13
CA LYS A 56 -2.17 -9.84 -10.35
C LYS A 56 -1.56 -8.45 -10.60
N MET A 57 -2.35 -7.39 -10.43
CA MET A 57 -1.95 -6.01 -10.73
C MET A 57 -1.63 -5.15 -9.50
N GLY A 58 -1.77 -5.68 -8.27
CA GLY A 58 -1.67 -4.82 -7.09
C GLY A 58 -2.01 -5.51 -5.78
N PHE A 59 -2.53 -4.73 -4.84
CA PHE A 59 -2.98 -5.21 -3.54
C PHE A 59 -4.43 -4.78 -3.32
N VAL A 60 -5.23 -5.64 -2.71
CA VAL A 60 -6.63 -5.35 -2.38
C VAL A 60 -6.84 -5.53 -0.89
N SER A 61 -7.53 -4.57 -0.27
CA SER A 61 -7.85 -4.60 1.16
C SER A 61 -8.79 -5.74 1.52
N ILE A 62 -8.48 -6.45 2.61
CA ILE A 62 -9.33 -7.48 3.21
C ILE A 62 -10.23 -6.79 4.24
N LYS A 63 -11.34 -6.22 3.77
CA LYS A 63 -12.15 -5.24 4.52
C LYS A 63 -12.75 -5.78 5.82
N ASP A 64 -13.07 -7.07 5.85
CA ASP A 64 -13.59 -7.80 7.02
C ASP A 64 -12.56 -7.93 8.16
N LYS A 65 -11.29 -7.65 7.87
CA LYS A 65 -10.18 -7.68 8.84
C LYS A 65 -9.62 -6.30 9.18
N ARG A 66 -10.39 -5.24 8.92
CA ARG A 66 -10.02 -3.89 9.32
C ARG A 66 -9.91 -3.79 10.84
N ILE A 67 -8.82 -3.19 11.31
CA ILE A 67 -8.52 -2.95 12.72
C ILE A 67 -8.64 -1.46 12.99
N ASP A 68 -9.66 -1.06 13.76
CA ASP A 68 -9.86 0.34 14.14
C ASP A 68 -9.02 0.72 15.36
N LEU A 69 -8.20 1.76 15.20
CA LEU A 69 -7.31 2.28 16.23
C LEU A 69 -7.96 3.42 17.02
N GLY A 70 -8.98 4.06 16.46
CA GLY A 70 -9.70 5.19 17.05
C GLY A 70 -9.06 6.53 16.68
N GLU A 71 -9.54 7.64 17.24
CA GLU A 71 -9.09 8.99 16.87
C GLU A 71 -7.64 9.32 17.27
N LYS A 72 -7.10 8.61 18.25
CA LYS A 72 -5.73 8.80 18.75
C LYS A 72 -4.99 7.47 18.78
N ILE A 73 -3.74 7.48 18.31
CA ILE A 73 -2.85 6.33 18.42
C ILE A 73 -2.37 6.19 19.86
N VAL A 74 -2.76 5.10 20.51
CA VAL A 74 -2.27 4.74 21.84
C VAL A 74 -0.94 3.99 21.70
N PRO A 75 0.08 4.29 22.54
CA PRO A 75 1.34 3.56 22.56
C PRO A 75 1.11 2.04 22.60
N GLY A 76 1.84 1.29 21.77
CA GLY A 76 1.74 -0.16 21.66
C GLY A 76 0.53 -0.69 20.89
N LYS A 77 -0.60 0.03 20.81
CA LYS A 77 -1.78 -0.40 20.04
C LYS A 77 -1.48 -0.46 18.54
N LEU A 78 -0.78 0.55 18.02
CA LEU A 78 -0.34 0.57 16.62
C LEU A 78 0.57 -0.63 16.28
N TYR A 79 1.55 -0.91 17.15
CA TYR A 79 2.45 -2.05 16.95
C TYR A 79 1.68 -3.38 16.86
N ARG A 80 0.78 -3.64 17.82
CA ARG A 80 -0.02 -4.88 17.82
C ARG A 80 -0.89 -5.00 16.57
N ALA A 81 -1.56 -3.92 16.19
CA ALA A 81 -2.39 -3.91 14.98
C ALA A 81 -1.57 -4.08 13.69
N LEU A 82 -0.35 -3.54 13.63
CA LEU A 82 0.56 -3.78 12.50
C LEU A 82 0.97 -5.25 12.40
N ILE A 83 1.39 -5.86 13.51
CA ILE A 83 1.77 -7.29 13.54
C ILE A 83 0.59 -8.16 13.13
N GLU A 84 -0.59 -7.93 13.71
CA GLU A 84 -1.80 -8.65 13.37
C GLU A 84 -2.16 -8.51 11.88
N ALA A 85 -2.11 -7.29 11.34
CA ALA A 85 -2.39 -7.07 9.92
C ALA A 85 -1.34 -7.71 8.99
N ILE A 86 -0.07 -7.75 9.41
CA ILE A 86 0.98 -8.47 8.68
C ILE A 86 0.68 -9.97 8.65
N GLU A 87 0.30 -10.57 9.78
CA GLU A 87 -0.06 -11.99 9.86
C GLU A 87 -1.28 -12.32 8.99
N GLN A 88 -2.29 -11.43 8.98
CA GLN A 88 -3.52 -11.59 8.22
C GLN A 88 -3.37 -11.28 6.72
N SER A 89 -2.31 -10.62 6.30
CA SER A 89 -2.04 -10.26 4.90
C SER A 89 -1.45 -11.43 4.11
N ALA A 90 -1.88 -11.57 2.86
CA ALA A 90 -1.49 -12.66 1.98
C ALA A 90 -0.60 -12.20 0.83
N VAL A 91 0.41 -13.01 0.50
CA VAL A 91 1.19 -12.91 -0.73
C VAL A 91 0.64 -13.91 -1.75
N LEU A 92 0.87 -13.62 -3.03
CA LEU A 92 0.49 -14.49 -4.15
C LEU A 92 1.62 -15.46 -4.47
#